data_AF-A0A7W4NLQ1-F1
#
_entry.id   AF-A0A7W4NLQ1-F1
#
_cell.length_a   1.000
_cell.length_b   1.000
_cell.length_c   1.000
_cell.angle_alpha   90.00
_cell.angle_beta   90.00
_cell.angle_gamma   90.00
#
_symmetry.space_group_name_H-M   'P 1'
#
loop_
_entity.id
_entity.type
_entity.pdbx_description
1 polymer ?
#
loop_
_entity_poly.entity_id
_entity_poly.type
_entity_poly.pdbx_seq_one_letter_code
_entity_poly.pdbx_strand_id
1 'polypeptide(L)'
;MVKFDISVEDAVLVGLIADRVVDVLISGGAERIEIPWKEFCLEMRMDLVAVHANGCPMDFDRLLNADKNTLMHDVGGIAKYLDRDTGRLTECFRPRTALKEAQS
;
A
#
# COMPACT_ATOMS: atom_id res chain seq x y z
N MET A 1 18.87 6.28 -0.13
CA MET A 1 18.43 5.63 -1.39
C MET A 1 17.28 4.71 -1.04
N VAL A 2 16.13 4.93 -1.66
CA VAL A 2 14.92 4.10 -1.45
C VAL A 2 15.15 2.73 -2.08
N LYS A 3 14.81 1.68 -1.33
CA LYS A 3 14.85 0.29 -1.81
C LYS A 3 13.51 -0.12 -2.40
N PHE A 4 13.55 -1.00 -3.39
CA PHE A 4 12.35 -1.59 -3.99
C PHE A 4 12.43 -3.12 -4.07
N ASP A 5 13.39 -3.72 -3.35
CA ASP A 5 13.62 -5.14 -3.35
C ASP A 5 12.53 -5.86 -2.53
N ILE A 6 11.73 -6.67 -3.21
CA ILE A 6 10.69 -7.53 -2.61
C ILE A 6 10.68 -8.90 -3.29
N SER A 7 10.03 -9.88 -2.66
CA SER A 7 9.86 -11.20 -3.26
C SER A 7 8.92 -11.16 -4.48
N VAL A 8 8.99 -12.19 -5.33
CA VAL A 8 8.07 -12.31 -6.47
C VAL A 8 6.63 -12.49 -5.96
N GLU A 9 6.47 -13.23 -4.87
CA GLU A 9 5.20 -13.46 -4.20
C GLU A 9 4.59 -12.14 -3.70
N ASP A 10 5.38 -11.30 -3.03
CA ASP A 10 4.96 -9.98 -2.58
C ASP A 10 4.58 -9.08 -3.77
N ALA A 11 5.31 -9.16 -4.87
CA ALA A 11 5.04 -8.34 -6.05
C ALA A 11 3.69 -8.69 -6.69
N VAL A 12 3.34 -9.98 -6.69
CA VAL A 12 2.02 -10.45 -7.11
C VAL A 12 0.93 -9.92 -6.17
N LEU A 13 1.12 -10.03 -4.86
CA LEU A 13 0.14 -9.54 -3.87
C LEU A 13 -0.07 -8.02 -3.99
N VAL A 14 1.00 -7.24 -4.18
CA VAL A 14 0.92 -5.79 -4.40
C VAL A 14 0.08 -5.44 -5.64
N GLY A 15 0.22 -6.21 -6.72
CA GLY A 15 -0.63 -6.07 -7.91
C GLY A 15 -2.11 -6.32 -7.60
N LEU A 16 -2.42 -7.42 -6.90
CA LEU A 16 -3.81 -7.75 -6.53
C LEU A 16 -4.43 -6.74 -5.56
N ILE A 17 -3.63 -6.19 -4.64
CA ILE A 17 -4.08 -5.11 -3.75
C ILE A 17 -4.46 -3.88 -4.56
N ALA A 18 -3.66 -3.52 -5.56
CA ALA A 18 -3.93 -2.36 -6.41
C ALA A 18 -5.26 -2.50 -7.15
N ASP A 19 -5.50 -3.65 -7.77
CA ASP A 19 -6.77 -3.96 -8.46
C ASP A 19 -7.95 -3.89 -7.48
N ARG A 20 -7.80 -4.47 -6.29
CA ARG A 20 -8.83 -4.44 -5.25
C ARG A 20 -9.17 -3.02 -4.77
N VAL A 21 -8.18 -2.15 -4.64
CA VAL A 21 -8.41 -0.74 -4.26
C VAL A 21 -9.20 -0.02 -5.34
N VAL A 22 -8.90 -0.25 -6.62
CA VAL A 22 -9.66 0.31 -7.75
C VAL A 22 -11.11 -0.16 -7.70
N ASP A 23 -11.35 -1.46 -7.49
CA ASP A 23 -12.72 -2.01 -7.37
C ASP A 23 -13.50 -1.36 -6.21
N VAL A 24 -12.85 -1.14 -5.06
CA VAL A 24 -13.47 -0.47 -3.91
C VAL A 24 -13.82 0.98 -4.24
N LEU A 25 -12.94 1.70 -4.94
CA LEU A 25 -13.18 3.09 -5.34
C LEU A 25 -14.32 3.21 -6.35
N ILE A 26 -14.30 2.39 -7.40
CA ILE A 26 -15.38 2.32 -8.41
C ILE A 26 -16.69 1.96 -7.72
N SER A 27 -16.72 0.94 -6.87
CA SER A 27 -17.94 0.58 -6.13
C SER A 27 -18.44 1.68 -5.18
N GLY A 28 -17.57 2.62 -4.81
CA GLY A 28 -17.86 3.77 -3.95
C GLY A 28 -18.34 5.02 -4.70
N GLY A 29 -18.49 4.98 -6.03
CA GLY A 29 -18.95 6.11 -6.84
C GLY A 29 -17.83 6.87 -7.56
N ALA A 30 -16.58 6.38 -7.51
CA ALA A 30 -15.45 7.04 -8.18
C ALA A 30 -15.51 6.91 -9.71
N GLU A 31 -16.41 6.09 -10.28
CA GLU A 31 -16.64 6.04 -11.74
C GLU A 31 -17.11 7.39 -12.31
N ARG A 32 -17.60 8.29 -11.45
CA ARG A 32 -18.05 9.64 -11.80
C ARG A 32 -16.90 10.65 -11.86
N ILE A 33 -15.69 10.24 -11.54
CA ILE A 33 -14.49 11.06 -11.53
C ILE A 33 -13.54 10.49 -12.59
N GLU A 34 -12.98 11.36 -13.42
CA GLU A 34 -11.93 10.96 -14.34
C GLU A 34 -10.62 10.77 -13.55
N ILE A 35 -10.23 9.51 -13.37
CA ILE A 35 -8.99 9.14 -12.69
C ILE A 35 -8.08 8.46 -13.72
N PRO A 36 -6.81 8.88 -13.83
CA PRO A 36 -5.81 8.17 -14.63
C PRO A 36 -5.43 6.86 -13.91
N TRP A 37 -6.26 5.83 -14.05
CA TRP A 37 -6.17 4.59 -13.26
C TRP A 37 -4.82 3.88 -13.38
N LYS A 38 -4.18 3.96 -14.55
CA LYS A 38 -2.89 3.33 -14.79
C LYS A 38 -1.79 3.96 -13.94
N GLU A 39 -1.74 5.29 -13.90
CA GLU A 39 -0.79 6.09 -13.11
C GLU A 39 -1.08 5.91 -11.62
N PHE A 40 -2.36 5.97 -11.23
CA PHE A 40 -2.79 5.71 -9.85
C PHE A 40 -2.33 4.33 -9.35
N CYS A 41 -2.55 3.27 -10.12
CA CYS A 41 -2.10 1.92 -9.77
C CYS A 41 -0.57 1.81 -9.75
N LEU A 42 0.15 2.51 -10.64
CA LEU A 42 1.60 2.51 -10.61
C LEU A 42 2.13 3.16 -9.33
N GLU A 43 1.66 4.35 -8.98
CA GLU A 43 2.09 5.07 -7.77
C GLU A 43 1.79 4.26 -6.51
N MET A 44 0.57 3.73 -6.37
CA MET A 44 0.19 2.92 -5.21
C MET A 44 1.08 1.68 -5.07
N ARG A 45 1.37 0.97 -6.16
CA ARG A 45 2.27 -0.20 -6.09
C ARG A 45 3.66 0.20 -5.68
N MET A 46 4.20 1.30 -6.22
CA MET A 46 5.51 1.81 -5.83
C MET A 46 5.56 2.22 -4.36
N ASP A 47 4.52 2.87 -3.85
CA ASP A 47 4.43 3.29 -2.45
C ASP A 47 4.34 2.07 -1.51
N LEU A 48 3.57 1.03 -1.87
CA LEU A 48 3.49 -0.23 -1.12
C LEU A 48 4.83 -0.97 -1.06
N VAL A 49 5.55 -1.03 -2.18
CA VAL A 49 6.88 -1.64 -2.24
C VAL A 49 7.89 -0.83 -1.41
N ALA A 50 7.87 0.49 -1.56
CA ALA A 50 8.78 1.38 -0.84
C ALA A 50 8.59 1.26 0.68
N VAL A 51 7.36 1.32 1.19
CA VAL A 51 7.13 1.21 2.64
C VAL A 51 7.59 -0.14 3.21
N HIS A 52 7.34 -1.23 2.47
CA HIS A 52 7.73 -2.58 2.87
C HIS A 52 9.26 -2.72 2.94
N ALA A 53 9.96 -2.26 1.91
CA ALA A 53 11.41 -2.40 1.80
C ALA A 53 12.20 -1.38 2.66
N ASN A 54 11.55 -0.34 3.18
CA ASN A 54 12.20 0.77 3.87
C ASN A 54 11.59 1.03 5.27
N GLY A 55 11.59 0.02 6.13
CA GLY A 55 11.42 0.20 7.57
C GLY A 55 10.01 -0.01 8.12
N CYS A 56 9.03 -0.37 7.29
CA CYS A 56 7.75 -0.89 7.76
C CYS A 56 7.34 -2.12 6.94
N PRO A 57 7.91 -3.30 7.24
CA PRO A 57 7.54 -4.54 6.56
C PRO A 57 6.04 -4.80 6.64
N MET A 58 5.42 -5.03 5.48
CA MET A 58 3.98 -5.20 5.34
C MET A 58 3.59 -6.67 5.25
N ASP A 59 2.46 -7.02 5.87
CA ASP A 59 1.78 -8.30 5.62
C ASP A 59 0.80 -8.11 4.46
N PHE A 60 1.28 -8.31 3.23
CA PHE A 60 0.49 -8.05 2.03
C PHE A 60 -0.68 -9.03 1.88
N ASP A 61 -0.55 -10.27 2.35
CA ASP A 61 -1.68 -11.21 2.33
C ASP A 61 -2.80 -10.73 3.26
N ARG A 62 -2.44 -10.27 4.47
CA ARG A 62 -3.41 -9.67 5.40
C ARG A 62 -4.02 -8.38 4.85
N LEU A 63 -3.25 -7.54 4.16
CA LEU A 63 -3.77 -6.33 3.51
C LEU A 63 -4.74 -6.66 2.37
N LEU A 64 -4.38 -7.63 1.52
CA LEU A 64 -5.24 -8.10 0.43
C LEU A 64 -6.57 -8.64 0.94
N ASN A 65 -6.57 -9.33 2.09
CA ASN A 65 -7.77 -9.93 2.68
C ASN A 65 -8.48 -9.05 3.75
N ALA A 66 -7.94 -7.86 4.07
CA ALA A 66 -8.51 -6.99 5.10
C ALA A 66 -9.90 -6.45 4.74
N ASP A 67 -10.69 -6.01 5.71
CA ASP A 67 -11.94 -5.29 5.42
C ASP A 67 -11.67 -3.97 4.65
N LYS A 68 -12.73 -3.40 4.03
CA LYS A 68 -12.60 -2.17 3.22
C LYS A 68 -12.02 -0.99 4.00
N ASN A 69 -12.40 -0.82 5.27
CA ASN A 69 -11.93 0.29 6.08
C ASN A 69 -10.43 0.15 6.37
N THR A 70 -9.97 -1.06 6.66
CA THR A 70 -8.56 -1.36 6.90
C THR A 70 -7.74 -1.22 5.62
N LEU A 71 -8.21 -1.74 4.49
CA LEU A 71 -7.56 -1.59 3.18
C LEU A 71 -7.37 -0.10 2.84
N MET A 72 -8.44 0.69 2.88
CA MET A 72 -8.39 2.11 2.52
C MET A 72 -7.59 2.95 3.52
N HIS A 73 -7.65 2.62 4.82
CA HIS A 73 -6.83 3.27 5.84
C HIS A 73 -5.34 3.07 5.58
N ASP A 74 -4.92 1.83 5.36
CA ASP A 74 -3.51 1.52 5.20
C ASP A 74 -2.97 2.08 3.88
N VAL A 75 -3.63 1.80 2.75
CA VAL A 75 -3.19 2.29 1.43
C VAL A 75 -3.22 3.82 1.36
N GLY A 76 -4.32 4.45 1.78
CA GLY A 76 -4.45 5.90 1.75
C GLY A 76 -3.51 6.60 2.74
N GLY A 77 -3.26 5.98 3.89
CA GLY A 77 -2.30 6.48 4.86
C GLY A 77 -0.86 6.35 4.38
N ILE A 78 -0.49 5.24 3.72
CA ILE A 78 0.84 5.08 3.10
C ILE A 78 1.05 6.17 2.05
N ALA A 79 0.13 6.34 1.10
CA ALA A 79 0.25 7.38 0.07
C ALA A 79 0.38 8.80 0.64
N LYS A 80 -0.23 9.06 1.81
CA LYS A 80 -0.18 10.36 2.48
C LYS A 80 1.10 10.60 3.30
N TYR A 81 1.58 9.58 4.01
CA TYR A 81 2.64 9.71 5.02
C TYR A 81 3.97 9.07 4.60
N LEU A 82 4.07 8.52 3.40
CA LEU A 82 5.33 8.04 2.85
C LEU A 82 6.22 9.24 2.46
N ASP A 83 7.38 9.35 3.08
CA ASP A 83 8.46 10.19 2.59
C ASP A 83 9.10 9.50 1.38
N ARG A 84 8.90 10.05 0.19
CA ARG A 84 9.37 9.46 -1.08
C ARG A 84 10.89 9.57 -1.28
N ASP A 85 11.59 10.39 -0.50
CA ASP A 85 13.06 10.46 -0.55
C ASP A 85 13.72 9.35 0.28
N THR A 86 13.03 8.88 1.33
CA THR A 86 13.55 7.87 2.25
C THR A 86 12.84 6.52 2.19
N GLY A 87 11.62 6.47 1.65
CA GLY A 87 10.74 5.29 1.65
C GLY A 87 10.12 4.98 3.01
N ARG A 88 10.32 5.84 4.02
CA ARG A 88 9.85 5.62 5.40
C ARG A 88 8.55 6.36 5.66
N LEU A 89 7.74 5.83 6.55
CA LEU A 89 6.53 6.52 7.02
C LEU A 89 6.90 7.63 8.03
N THR A 90 6.21 8.76 7.92
CA THR A 90 6.34 9.91 8.81
C THR A 90 5.13 10.05 9.74
N GLU A 91 5.12 11.08 10.59
CA GLU A 91 3.97 11.46 11.42
C GLU A 91 3.44 10.34 12.34
N CYS A 92 4.32 9.41 12.75
CA CYS A 92 3.97 8.24 13.56
C CYS A 92 2.86 7.37 12.95
N PHE A 93 2.60 7.49 11.65
CA PHE A 93 1.63 6.64 10.97
C PHE A 93 2.15 5.20 10.89
N ARG A 94 1.28 4.24 11.21
CA ARG A 94 1.59 2.82 11.11
C ARG A 94 0.41 2.05 10.52
N PRO A 95 0.59 1.35 9.38
CA PRO A 95 -0.42 0.48 8.82
C PRO A 95 -0.88 -0.58 9.81
N ARG A 96 -2.17 -0.88 9.83
CA ARG A 96 -2.78 -1.91 10.69
C ARG A 96 -2.33 -3.32 10.29
N THR A 97 -1.91 -3.46 9.05
CA THR A 97 -1.39 -4.69 8.43
C THR A 97 0.14 -4.73 8.36
N ALA A 98 0.84 -3.81 9.02
CA ALA A 98 2.28 -3.95 9.21
C ALA A 98 2.59 -5.25 9.98
N LEU A 99 3.65 -5.95 9.59
CA LEU A 99 4.16 -7.09 10.35
C LEU A 99 4.51 -6.63 11.77
N LYS A 100 4.27 -7.51 12.75
CA LYS A 100 4.74 -7.25 14.11
C LYS A 100 6.26 -7.39 14.11
N GLU A 101 6.93 -6.45 14.78
CA GLU A 101 8.33 -6.67 15.13
C GLU A 101 8.38 -7.95 15.97
N ALA A 102 9.24 -8.90 15.58
CA ALA A 102 9.50 -10.06 16.41
C ALA A 102 10.01 -9.54 17.75
N GLN A 103 9.28 -9.83 18.84
CA GLN A 103 9.78 -9.54 20.17
C GLN A 103 11.01 -10.42 20.38
N SER A 104 12.19 -9.81 20.30
CA SER A 104 13.47 -10.41 20.70
C SER A 104 13.53 -10.57 22.21
#